data_AF-A0A4Q2UX73-F1
#
_entry.id   AF-A0A4Q2UX73-F1
#
_cell.length_a   1.000
_cell.length_b   1.000
_cell.length_c   1.000
_cell.angle_alpha   90.00
_cell.angle_beta   90.00
_cell.angle_gamma   90.00
#
_symmetry.space_group_name_H-M   'P 1'
#
loop_
_entity.id
_entity.type
_entity.pdbx_description
1 polymer ?
#
loop_
_entity_poly.entity_id
_entity_poly.type
_entity_poly.pdbx_seq_one_letter_code
_entity_poly.pdbx_strand_id
1 'polypeptide(L)'
;PPLWTLNAMPTHPIPPAIPGNRAEYEAQYAKDPDRWYQYLSEAYAWMAAQEEGQTATDRKLIELQVQVEAQQEEILNLQNIIQTMQVEKSAAMMQKSWIEDRLDKKEKELEIAQGKACKAQEEARQAVAARLPTVATLTPVTSDPDAKARIAETMETPSPPATQSAASAQ
;
A
#
# COMPACT_ATOMS: atom_id res chain seq x y z
N PRO A 1 25.76 8.09 -12.15
CA PRO A 1 26.75 7.28 -11.39
C PRO A 1 28.01 8.13 -11.16
N PRO A 2 28.49 8.34 -9.93
CA PRO A 2 29.71 9.10 -9.75
C PRO A 2 30.87 8.22 -10.24
N LEU A 3 31.62 8.76 -11.20
CA LEU A 3 32.88 8.19 -11.66
C LEU A 3 33.81 8.11 -10.45
N TRP A 4 34.20 6.90 -10.09
CA TRP A 4 35.29 6.66 -9.16
C TRP A 4 36.55 7.06 -9.90
N THR A 5 36.93 8.34 -9.81
CA THR A 5 38.26 8.77 -10.21
C THR A 5 39.24 8.00 -9.34
N LEU A 6 39.95 7.03 -9.93
CA LEU A 6 41.15 6.49 -9.34
C LEU A 6 42.02 7.70 -9.02
N ASN A 7 42.18 8.04 -7.74
CA ASN A 7 43.30 8.87 -7.32
C ASN A 7 44.53 8.19 -7.90
N ALA A 8 45.22 8.87 -8.81
CA ALA A 8 46.42 8.33 -9.42
C ALA A 8 47.39 8.02 -8.28
N MET A 9 47.60 6.73 -8.00
CA MET A 9 48.60 6.31 -7.04
C MET A 9 49.95 6.89 -7.47
N PRO A 10 50.78 7.37 -6.53
CA PRO A 10 52.12 7.82 -6.88
C PRO A 10 52.83 6.66 -7.62
N THR A 11 53.47 6.98 -8.73
CA THR A 11 54.09 5.97 -9.61
C THR A 11 55.27 5.34 -8.86
N HIS A 12 55.37 4.01 -8.87
CA HIS A 12 56.44 3.29 -8.14
C HIS A 12 57.82 3.74 -8.65
N PRO A 13 58.72 4.25 -7.77
CA PRO A 13 60.04 4.71 -8.18
C PRO A 13 60.88 3.54 -8.69
N ILE A 14 61.67 3.78 -9.74
CA ILE A 14 62.46 2.73 -10.41
C ILE A 14 63.91 2.81 -9.93
N PRO A 15 64.50 1.71 -9.42
CA PRO A 15 65.88 1.73 -8.96
C PRO A 15 66.86 2.02 -10.10
N PRO A 16 67.96 2.74 -9.84
CA PRO A 16 68.99 3.03 -10.84
C PRO A 16 69.61 1.76 -11.46
N ALA A 17 69.73 0.71 -10.63
CA ALA A 17 70.13 -0.64 -11.01
C ALA A 17 69.66 -1.63 -9.93
N ILE A 18 69.50 -2.91 -10.28
CA ILE A 18 69.19 -3.98 -9.33
C ILE A 18 70.47 -4.80 -9.12
N PRO A 19 71.30 -4.47 -8.11
CA PRO A 19 72.54 -5.21 -7.86
C PRO A 19 72.22 -6.63 -7.34
N GLY A 20 72.91 -7.63 -7.86
CA GLY A 20 72.71 -9.03 -7.47
C GLY A 20 73.37 -9.38 -6.13
N ASN A 21 74.29 -8.54 -5.66
CA ASN A 21 74.94 -8.67 -4.35
C ASN A 21 75.39 -7.32 -3.80
N ARG A 22 75.82 -7.32 -2.53
CA ARG A 22 76.25 -6.11 -1.82
C ARG A 22 77.48 -5.43 -2.45
N ALA A 23 78.43 -6.20 -2.98
CA ALA A 23 79.63 -5.62 -3.59
C ALA A 23 79.30 -4.89 -4.89
N GLU A 24 78.38 -5.42 -5.69
CA GLU A 24 77.84 -4.77 -6.88
C GLU A 24 77.06 -3.50 -6.53
N TYR A 25 76.29 -3.53 -5.44
CA TYR A 25 75.61 -2.33 -4.92
C TYR A 25 76.64 -1.24 -4.56
N GLU A 26 77.64 -1.56 -3.75
CA GLU A 26 78.66 -0.59 -3.31
C GLU A 26 79.45 -0.01 -4.50
N ALA A 27 79.77 -0.84 -5.50
CA ALA A 27 80.44 -0.41 -6.72
C ALA A 27 79.56 0.47 -7.63
N GLN A 28 78.24 0.28 -7.63
CA GLN A 28 77.30 1.11 -8.38
C GLN A 28 76.96 2.40 -7.63
N TYR A 29 76.83 2.32 -6.30
CA TYR A 29 76.63 3.46 -5.43
C TYR A 29 77.79 4.44 -5.53
N ALA A 30 79.04 3.94 -5.49
CA ALA A 30 80.23 4.78 -5.62
C ALA A 30 80.34 5.53 -6.96
N LYS A 31 79.65 5.06 -8.01
CA LYS A 31 79.65 5.72 -9.33
C LYS A 31 78.71 6.92 -9.38
N ASP A 32 77.57 6.85 -8.69
CA ASP A 32 76.54 7.88 -8.72
C ASP A 32 75.72 7.88 -7.40
N PRO A 33 76.28 8.42 -6.31
CA PRO A 33 75.64 8.41 -4.99
C PRO A 33 74.34 9.22 -4.94
N ASP A 34 74.30 10.34 -5.65
CA ASP A 34 73.17 11.27 -5.65
C ASP A 34 71.92 10.64 -6.27
N ARG A 35 72.09 9.88 -7.36
CA ARG A 35 70.98 9.16 -8.00
C ARG A 35 70.41 8.06 -7.12
N TRP A 36 71.25 7.37 -6.35
CA TRP A 36 70.80 6.40 -5.35
C TRP A 36 70.09 7.07 -4.17
N TYR A 37 70.60 8.22 -3.70
CA TYR A 37 69.96 9.00 -2.66
C TYR A 37 68.56 9.50 -3.09
N GLN A 38 68.45 9.99 -4.32
CA GLN A 38 67.17 10.42 -4.90
C GLN A 38 66.18 9.25 -4.97
N TYR A 39 66.59 8.11 -5.53
CA TYR A 39 65.74 6.92 -5.61
C TYR A 39 65.24 6.47 -4.23
N LEU A 40 66.14 6.36 -3.24
CA LEU A 40 65.76 5.94 -1.89
C LEU A 40 64.80 6.93 -1.25
N SER A 41 65.03 8.23 -1.42
CA SER A 41 64.14 9.29 -0.91
C SER A 41 62.75 9.22 -1.54
N GLU A 42 62.67 9.04 -2.86
CA GLU A 42 61.42 8.86 -3.60
C GLU A 42 60.70 7.56 -3.19
N ALA A 43 61.45 6.47 -2.97
CA ALA A 43 60.91 5.19 -2.50
C ALA A 43 60.31 5.31 -1.09
N TYR A 44 60.99 5.99 -0.17
CA TYR A 44 60.43 6.25 1.16
C TYR A 44 59.17 7.12 1.11
N ALA A 45 59.18 8.19 0.32
CA ALA A 45 58.00 9.03 0.14
C ALA A 45 56.82 8.26 -0.49
N TRP A 46 57.10 7.40 -1.48
CA TRP A 46 56.11 6.53 -2.10
C TRP A 46 55.51 5.53 -1.09
N MET A 47 56.34 4.85 -0.30
CA MET A 47 55.86 3.91 0.73
C MET A 47 54.99 4.60 1.78
N ALA A 48 55.38 5.79 2.24
CA ALA A 48 54.58 6.57 3.20
C ALA A 48 53.21 6.96 2.61
N ALA A 49 53.18 7.40 1.34
CA ALA A 49 51.93 7.74 0.65
C ALA A 49 51.04 6.51 0.40
N GLN A 50 51.63 5.33 0.17
CA GLN A 50 50.90 4.06 0.05
C GLN A 50 50.24 3.66 1.37
N GLU A 51 50.96 3.78 2.49
CA GLU A 51 50.43 3.46 3.82
C GLU A 51 49.20 4.33 4.16
N GLU A 52 49.28 5.64 3.91
CA GLU A 52 48.14 6.55 4.08
C GLU A 52 46.97 6.19 3.16
N GLY A 53 47.25 5.91 1.87
CA GLY A 53 46.22 5.48 0.91
C GLY A 53 45.55 4.16 1.28
N GLN A 54 46.31 3.22 1.87
CA GLN A 54 45.80 1.94 2.33
C GLN A 54 44.85 2.12 3.52
N THR A 55 45.23 2.93 4.52
CA THR A 55 44.36 3.19 5.68
C THR A 55 43.04 3.84 5.31
N ALA A 56 43.04 4.76 4.33
CA ALA A 56 41.82 5.38 3.80
C ALA A 56 40.93 4.37 3.07
N THR A 57 41.55 3.47 2.30
CA THR A 57 40.85 2.40 1.58
C THR A 57 40.21 1.40 2.54
N ASP A 58 40.97 0.96 3.55
CA ASP A 58 40.49 0.03 4.58
C ASP A 58 39.34 0.63 5.39
N ARG A 59 39.42 1.92 5.75
CA ARG A 59 38.31 2.63 6.42
C ARG A 59 37.05 2.65 5.55
N LYS A 60 37.18 2.98 4.27
CA LYS A 60 36.05 3.00 3.33
C LYS A 60 35.45 1.61 3.14
N LEU A 61 36.28 0.57 3.14
CA LEU A 61 35.81 -0.81 3.06
C LEU A 61 34.97 -1.19 4.28
N ILE A 62 35.41 -0.83 5.49
CA ILE A 62 34.65 -1.06 6.73
C ILE A 62 33.33 -0.28 6.70
N GLU A 63 33.35 0.99 6.29
CA GLU A 63 32.14 1.81 6.19
C GLU A 63 31.11 1.20 5.23
N LEU A 64 31.56 0.77 4.05
CA LEU A 64 30.71 0.08 3.08
C LEU A 64 30.19 -1.25 3.61
N GLN A 65 31.01 -2.01 4.34
CA GLN A 65 30.58 -3.27 4.94
C GLN A 65 29.45 -3.04 5.96
N VAL A 66 29.58 -2.04 6.84
CA VAL A 66 28.53 -1.68 7.80
C VAL A 66 27.25 -1.24 7.08
N GLN A 67 27.36 -0.47 6.00
CA GLN A 67 26.19 -0.06 5.20
C GLN A 67 25.48 -1.26 4.57
N VAL A 68 26.24 -2.22 4.02
CA VAL A 68 25.68 -3.44 3.41
C VAL A 68 24.96 -4.28 4.47
N GLU A 69 25.56 -4.45 5.65
CA GLU A 69 24.94 -5.19 6.75
C GLU A 69 23.63 -4.54 7.22
N ALA A 70 23.63 -3.21 7.39
CA ALA A 70 22.42 -2.45 7.75
C ALA A 70 21.32 -2.58 6.69
N GLN A 71 21.66 -2.48 5.41
CA GLN A 71 20.71 -2.66 4.31
C GLN A 71 20.16 -4.09 4.26
N GLN A 72 20.98 -5.09 4.56
CA GLN A 72 20.55 -6.47 4.60
C GLN A 72 19.56 -6.74 5.73
N GLU A 73 19.79 -6.16 6.92
CA GLU A 73 18.84 -6.21 8.03
C GLU A 73 17.51 -5.51 7.68
N GLU A 74 17.57 -4.33 7.05
CA GLU A 74 16.37 -3.60 6.61
C GLU A 74 15.55 -4.43 5.60
N ILE A 75 16.20 -5.07 4.63
CA ILE A 75 15.53 -5.94 3.66
C ILE A 75 14.81 -7.10 4.35
N LEU A 76 15.45 -7.75 5.33
CA LEU A 76 14.83 -8.84 6.08
C LEU A 76 13.62 -8.36 6.89
N ASN A 77 13.72 -7.19 7.52
CA ASN A 77 12.61 -6.59 8.24
C ASN A 77 11.43 -6.27 7.30
N LEU A 78 11.70 -5.65 6.16
CA LEU A 78 10.67 -5.35 5.16
C LEU A 78 9.99 -6.60 4.62
N GLN A 79 10.75 -7.68 4.40
CA GLN A 79 10.18 -8.97 3.99
C GLN A 79 9.21 -9.53 5.04
N ASN A 80 9.57 -9.44 6.33
CA ASN A 80 8.69 -9.86 7.42
C ASN A 80 7.40 -9.03 7.47
N ILE A 81 7.52 -7.70 7.35
CA ILE A 81 6.38 -6.79 7.33
C ILE A 81 5.44 -7.12 6.16
N ILE A 82 5.99 -7.30 4.96
CA ILE A 82 5.21 -7.65 3.76
C ILE A 82 4.48 -8.98 3.98
N GLN A 83 5.15 -9.99 4.53
CA GLN A 83 4.54 -11.28 4.80
C GLN A 83 3.37 -11.16 5.78
N THR A 84 3.53 -10.38 6.85
CA THR A 84 2.48 -10.13 7.84
C THR A 84 1.29 -9.41 7.20
N MET A 85 1.54 -8.35 6.43
CA MET A 85 0.49 -7.62 5.73
C MET A 85 -0.26 -8.49 4.71
N GLN A 86 0.42 -9.45 4.05
CA GLN A 86 -0.25 -10.39 3.14
C GLN A 86 -1.22 -11.31 3.88
N VAL A 87 -0.83 -11.81 5.05
CA VAL A 87 -1.69 -12.64 5.90
C VAL A 87 -2.91 -11.84 6.35
N GLU A 88 -2.71 -10.63 6.86
CA GLU A 88 -3.80 -9.74 7.28
C GLU A 88 -4.75 -9.40 6.13
N LYS A 89 -4.21 -9.09 4.94
CA LYS A 89 -5.01 -8.85 3.73
C LYS A 89 -5.87 -10.06 3.37
N SER A 90 -5.32 -11.27 3.47
CA SER A 90 -6.05 -12.51 3.17
C SER A 90 -7.19 -12.74 4.17
N ALA A 91 -6.93 -12.52 5.46
CA ALA A 91 -7.94 -12.62 6.51
C ALA A 91 -9.06 -11.60 6.31
N ALA A 92 -8.72 -10.35 5.99
CA ALA A 92 -9.68 -9.29 5.69
C ALA A 92 -10.54 -9.60 4.46
N MET A 93 -9.96 -10.16 3.39
CA MET A 93 -10.72 -10.61 2.22
C MET A 93 -11.69 -11.74 2.56
N MET A 94 -11.26 -12.71 3.35
CA MET A 94 -12.13 -13.81 3.80
C MET A 94 -13.27 -13.30 4.66
N GLN A 95 -12.99 -12.39 5.60
CA GLN A 95 -14.00 -11.75 6.42
C GLN A 95 -15.00 -10.96 5.57
N LYS A 96 -14.52 -10.20 4.59
CA LYS A 96 -15.36 -9.46 3.65
C LYS A 96 -16.31 -10.39 2.90
N SER A 97 -15.79 -11.45 2.29
CA SER A 97 -16.58 -12.44 1.56
C SER A 97 -17.67 -13.06 2.45
N TRP A 98 -17.33 -13.40 3.69
CA TRP A 98 -18.31 -13.96 4.62
C TRP A 98 -19.42 -12.97 5.01
N ILE A 99 -19.09 -11.68 5.13
CA ILE A 99 -20.08 -10.63 5.39
C ILE A 99 -21.00 -10.47 4.18
N GLU A 100 -20.45 -10.43 2.97
CA GLU A 100 -21.21 -10.33 1.72
C GLU A 100 -22.19 -11.50 1.57
N ASP A 101 -21.74 -12.74 1.77
CA ASP A 101 -22.61 -13.93 1.71
C ASP A 101 -23.77 -13.87 2.72
N ARG A 102 -23.50 -13.39 3.92
CA ARG A 102 -24.53 -13.22 4.96
C ARG A 102 -25.50 -12.11 4.62
N LEU A 103 -25.03 -11.02 4.03
CA LEU A 103 -25.86 -9.90 3.60
C LEU A 103 -26.80 -10.34 2.49
N ASP A 104 -26.29 -11.01 1.46
CA ASP A 104 -27.07 -11.56 0.34
C ASP A 104 -28.18 -12.51 0.84
N LYS A 105 -27.86 -13.36 1.83
CA LYS A 105 -28.87 -14.24 2.44
C LYS A 105 -29.96 -13.43 3.14
N LYS A 106 -29.59 -12.39 3.87
CA LYS A 106 -30.54 -11.53 4.59
C LYS A 106 -31.40 -10.73 3.62
N GLU A 107 -30.85 -10.26 2.52
CA GLU A 107 -31.58 -9.56 1.48
C GLU A 107 -32.65 -10.44 0.84
N LYS A 108 -32.32 -11.70 0.50
CA LYS A 108 -33.29 -12.69 0.01
C LYS A 108 -34.38 -13.01 1.03
N GLU A 109 -34.02 -13.17 2.30
CA GLU A 109 -35.01 -13.40 3.38
C GLU A 109 -35.98 -12.21 3.50
N LEU A 110 -35.48 -10.99 3.34
CA LEU A 110 -36.26 -9.76 3.41
C LEU A 110 -37.20 -9.61 2.20
N GLU A 111 -36.73 -9.91 0.99
CA GLU A 111 -37.55 -9.91 -0.23
C GLU A 111 -38.73 -10.90 -0.11
N ILE A 112 -38.47 -12.10 0.41
CA ILE A 112 -39.52 -13.09 0.68
C ILE A 112 -40.52 -12.57 1.71
N ALA A 113 -40.05 -11.93 2.79
CA ALA A 113 -40.91 -11.38 3.83
C ALA A 113 -41.79 -10.24 3.29
N GLN A 114 -41.23 -9.34 2.47
CA GLN A 114 -41.98 -8.28 1.80
C GLN A 114 -43.04 -8.86 0.85
N GLY A 115 -42.69 -9.86 0.04
CA GLY A 115 -43.63 -10.54 -0.84
C GLY A 115 -44.80 -11.18 -0.07
N LYS A 116 -44.53 -11.81 1.08
CA LYS A 116 -45.57 -12.37 1.96
C LYS A 116 -46.46 -11.28 2.56
N ALA A 117 -45.88 -10.18 3.02
CA ALA A 117 -46.64 -9.06 3.57
C ALA A 117 -47.56 -8.42 2.53
N CYS A 118 -47.07 -8.24 1.29
CA CYS A 118 -47.86 -7.72 0.19
C CYS A 118 -49.04 -8.64 -0.17
N LYS A 119 -48.81 -9.97 -0.22
CA LYS A 119 -49.89 -10.94 -0.44
C LYS A 119 -50.94 -10.90 0.68
N ALA A 120 -50.49 -10.89 1.94
CA ALA A 120 -51.40 -10.82 3.09
C ALA A 120 -52.23 -9.52 3.09
N GLN A 121 -51.64 -8.40 2.66
CA GLN A 121 -52.35 -7.13 2.50
C GLN A 121 -53.43 -7.21 1.41
N GLU A 122 -53.11 -7.81 0.26
CA GLU A 122 -54.06 -7.98 -0.83
C GLU A 122 -55.20 -8.94 -0.44
N GLU A 123 -54.90 -10.05 0.22
CA GLU A 123 -55.90 -10.98 0.77
C GLU A 123 -56.81 -10.28 1.79
N ALA A 124 -56.25 -9.47 2.69
CA ALA A 124 -57.02 -8.68 3.65
C ALA A 124 -57.94 -7.67 2.94
N ARG A 125 -57.45 -6.99 1.89
CA ARG A 125 -58.23 -6.07 1.07
C ARG A 125 -59.38 -6.78 0.35
N GLN A 126 -59.14 -7.96 -0.23
CA GLN A 126 -60.17 -8.77 -0.87
C GLN A 126 -61.21 -9.27 0.14
N ALA A 127 -60.79 -9.70 1.32
CA ALA A 127 -61.70 -10.11 2.38
C ALA A 127 -62.61 -8.97 2.87
N VAL A 128 -62.08 -7.74 2.93
CA VAL A 128 -62.89 -6.54 3.21
C VAL A 128 -63.87 -6.27 2.07
N ALA A 129 -63.41 -6.33 0.81
CA ALA A 129 -64.26 -6.13 -0.35
C ALA A 129 -65.40 -7.16 -0.47
N ALA A 130 -65.15 -8.43 -0.12
CA ALA A 130 -66.17 -9.49 -0.12
C ALA A 130 -67.21 -9.35 1.01
N ARG A 131 -66.90 -8.58 2.06
CA ARG A 131 -67.82 -8.29 3.18
C ARG A 131 -68.62 -7.01 2.98
N LEU A 132 -68.29 -6.18 1.99
CA LEU A 132 -69.11 -5.04 1.62
C LEU A 132 -70.44 -5.56 1.03
N PRO A 133 -71.60 -5.08 1.50
CA PRO A 133 -72.89 -5.52 0.95
C PRO A 133 -72.96 -5.21 -0.55
N THR A 134 -73.30 -6.21 -1.37
CA THR A 134 -73.67 -6.00 -2.76
C THR A 134 -74.90 -5.11 -2.76
N VAL A 135 -74.71 -3.80 -2.98
CA VAL A 135 -75.83 -2.90 -3.27
C VAL A 135 -76.42 -3.42 -4.57
N ALA A 136 -77.61 -4.02 -4.46
CA ALA A 136 -78.40 -4.38 -5.62
C ALA A 136 -78.50 -3.12 -6.50
N THR A 137 -78.01 -3.21 -7.73
CA THR A 137 -78.31 -2.24 -8.77
C THR A 137 -79.82 -2.17 -8.86
N LEU A 138 -80.42 -1.17 -8.21
CA LEU A 138 -81.78 -0.76 -8.50
C LEU A 138 -81.82 -0.52 -10.00
N THR A 139 -82.69 -1.25 -10.69
CA THR A 139 -83.08 -0.95 -12.06
C THR A 139 -83.25 0.56 -12.19
N PRO A 140 -82.67 1.22 -13.21
CA PRO A 140 -82.89 2.63 -13.40
C PRO A 140 -84.39 2.78 -13.69
N VAL A 141 -85.12 3.35 -12.74
CA VAL A 141 -86.40 3.97 -13.05
C VAL A 141 -86.07 5.02 -14.10
N THR A 142 -86.64 4.82 -15.30
CA THR A 142 -86.65 5.83 -16.34
C THR A 142 -87.27 7.08 -15.74
N SER A 143 -86.45 8.10 -15.56
CA SER A 143 -86.87 9.48 -15.36
C SER A 143 -85.79 10.30 -16.06
N ASP A 144 -86.10 10.65 -17.30
CA ASP A 144 -85.33 11.57 -18.12
C ASP A 144 -86.15 12.86 -18.25
N PRO A 145 -85.57 14.04 -18.54
CA PRO A 145 -84.19 14.51 -18.41
C PRO A 145 -84.11 15.74 -17.48
N ASP A 146 -82.90 16.27 -17.36
CA ASP A 146 -82.56 17.69 -17.17
C ASP A 146 -81.92 18.11 -15.83
N ALA A 147 -80.79 18.77 -16.03
CA ALA A 147 -80.09 19.71 -15.15
C ALA A 147 -79.36 19.23 -13.87
N LYS A 148 -78.06 19.02 -14.09
CA LYS A 148 -76.94 19.67 -13.37
C LYS A 148 -76.68 19.32 -11.89
N ALA A 149 -75.73 18.40 -11.75
CA ALA A 149 -74.49 18.53 -10.98
C ALA A 149 -74.39 19.65 -9.91
N ARG A 150 -74.10 19.24 -8.68
CA ARG A 150 -72.96 19.76 -7.89
C ARG A 150 -72.68 18.82 -6.71
N ILE A 151 -71.53 18.16 -6.78
CA ILE A 151 -70.90 17.42 -5.67
C ILE A 151 -69.84 18.37 -5.11
N ALA A 152 -69.91 18.62 -3.81
CA ALA A 152 -68.88 19.25 -2.98
C ALA A 152 -69.23 18.86 -1.53
N GLU A 153 -68.34 18.55 -0.60
CA GLU A 153 -66.89 18.47 -0.54
C GLU A 153 -66.64 18.09 0.92
N THR A 154 -65.73 17.17 1.22
CA THR A 154 -65.12 17.15 2.57
C THR A 154 -63.69 16.67 2.42
N MET A 155 -62.81 17.64 2.15
CA MET A 155 -61.40 17.53 2.47
C MET A 155 -61.27 17.65 3.99
N GLU A 156 -60.55 16.74 4.63
CA GLU A 156 -59.55 17.13 5.61
C GLU A 156 -58.51 16.02 5.76
N THR A 157 -57.28 16.36 5.39
CA THR A 157 -56.05 15.66 5.74
C THR A 157 -55.62 16.17 7.11
N PRO A 158 -54.96 15.35 7.96
CA PRO A 158 -53.60 15.75 8.26
C PRO A 158 -52.55 14.63 8.24
N SER A 159 -51.38 15.09 7.77
CA SER A 159 -50.00 14.62 7.66
C SER A 159 -49.47 13.47 8.55
N PRO A 160 -48.38 12.80 8.08
CA PRO A 160 -47.64 11.81 8.87
C PRO A 160 -46.62 12.51 9.80
N PRO A 161 -46.26 11.94 10.97
CA PRO A 161 -45.01 12.31 11.62
C PRO A 161 -43.85 11.48 11.10
N ALA A 162 -42.75 12.20 10.90
CA ALA A 162 -41.47 11.78 10.39
C ALA A 162 -40.76 10.73 11.27
N THR A 163 -40.04 9.83 10.61
CA THR A 163 -39.01 8.99 11.21
C THR A 163 -37.87 9.88 11.70
N GLN A 164 -37.70 10.02 13.02
CA GLN A 164 -36.47 10.56 13.59
C GLN A 164 -35.48 9.41 13.81
N SER A 165 -34.38 9.44 13.05
CA SER A 165 -33.14 8.77 13.42
C SER A 165 -32.48 9.53 14.56
N ALA A 166 -32.19 8.84 15.65
CA ALA A 166 -31.05 9.16 16.51
C ALA A 166 -30.46 7.84 17.02
N ALA A 167 -29.28 7.52 16.49
CA ALA A 167 -28.34 6.63 17.14
C ALA A 167 -27.68 7.39 18.30
N SER A 168 -27.63 6.80 19.51
CA SER A 168 -26.50 7.00 20.42
C SER A 168 -26.54 6.09 21.64
N ALA A 169 -25.49 5.27 21.73
CA ALA A 169 -24.67 4.93 22.90
C ALA A 169 -25.31 4.55 24.26
N GLN A 170 -25.04 3.29 24.60
CA GLN A 170 -24.32 2.81 25.79
C GLN A 170 -23.86 3.84 26.83
#